data_AF-A0A3M0ZND6-F1
#
_entry.id   AF-A0A3M0ZND6-F1
#
_cell.length_a   1.000
_cell.length_b   1.000
_cell.length_c   1.000
_cell.angle_alpha   90.00
_cell.angle_beta   90.00
_cell.angle_gamma   90.00
#
_symmetry.space_group_name_H-M   'P 1'
#
loop_
_entity.id
_entity.type
_entity.pdbx_description
1 polymer ?
#
loop_
_entity_poly.entity_id
_entity_poly.type
_entity_poly.pdbx_seq_one_letter_code
_entity_poly.pdbx_strand_id
1 'polypeptide(L)' 'VQITNQIKEQVENARENLGSEVVLLVSPMIRMHLAAMLRRKIEDLYVISFAELDDDIPLEVVGIIHSHANVTEESFRS' A
#
# COMPACT_ATOMS: atom_id res chain seq x y z
N VAL A 1 11.37 -2.53 6.86
CA VAL A 1 11.68 -1.14 6.42
C VAL A 1 11.66 -1.00 4.89
N GLN A 2 12.08 -2.02 4.14
CA GLN A 2 12.14 -1.96 2.67
C GLN A 2 10.77 -1.68 2.00
N ILE A 3 9.70 -2.39 2.39
CA ILE A 3 8.38 -2.24 1.75
C ILE A 3 7.76 -0.85 1.95
N THR A 4 7.98 -0.20 3.10
CA THR A 4 7.40 1.13 3.34
C THR A 4 8.08 2.22 2.51
N ASN A 5 9.36 2.04 2.16
CA ASN A 5 10.05 2.94 1.24
C ASN A 5 9.58 2.70 -0.20
N GLN A 6 9.38 1.45 -0.62
CA GLN A 6 8.82 1.13 -1.95
C GLN A 6 7.41 1.71 -2.13
N ILE A 7 6.56 1.59 -1.09
CA ILE A 7 5.23 2.20 -1.10
C ILE A 7 5.34 3.73 -1.23
N LYS A 8 6.24 4.36 -0.48
CA LYS A 8 6.44 5.81 -0.54
C LYS A 8 6.81 6.28 -1.94
N GLU A 9 7.82 5.67 -2.55
CA GLU A 9 8.29 6.02 -3.89
C GLU A 9 7.18 5.87 -4.93
N GLN A 10 6.41 4.77 -4.89
CA GLN A 10 5.30 4.56 -5.81
C GLN A 10 4.16 5.57 -5.62
N VAL A 11 3.85 5.95 -4.38
CA VAL A 11 2.84 6.96 -4.06
C VAL A 11 3.26 8.35 -4.55
N GLU A 12 4.52 8.74 -4.30
CA GLU A 12 5.07 10.03 -4.77
C GLU A 12 5.03 10.10 -6.31
N ASN A 13 5.50 9.05 -7.00
CA ASN A 13 5.45 8.96 -8.46
C ASN A 13 4.00 9.03 -8.99
N ALA A 14 3.05 8.36 -8.36
CA ALA A 14 1.65 8.39 -8.80
C ALA A 14 1.05 9.80 -8.65
N ARG A 15 1.30 10.47 -7.52
CA ARG A 15 0.81 11.85 -7.26
C ARG A 15 1.37 12.84 -8.27
N GLU A 16 2.66 12.75 -8.59
CA GLU A 16 3.29 13.64 -9.57
C GLU A 16 2.70 13.48 -10.97
N ASN A 17 2.39 12.24 -11.40
CA ASN A 17 1.87 11.98 -12.73
C ASN A 17 0.38 12.31 -12.89
N LEU A 18 -0.43 12.13 -11.85
CA LEU A 18 -1.88 12.37 -11.91
C LEU A 18 -2.27 13.81 -11.56
N GLY A 19 -1.47 14.49 -10.73
CA GLY A 19 -1.85 15.78 -10.15
C GLY A 19 -3.05 15.70 -9.18
N SER A 20 -3.40 14.49 -8.73
CA SER A 20 -4.51 14.23 -7.81
C SER A 20 -4.05 13.43 -6.58
N GLU A 21 -4.89 13.41 -5.53
CA GLU A 21 -4.66 12.50 -4.42
C GLU A 21 -4.81 11.04 -4.85
N VAL A 22 -4.04 10.17 -4.19
CA VAL A 22 -4.06 8.73 -4.39
C VAL A 22 -4.32 8.04 -3.06
N VAL A 23 -4.98 6.90 -3.12
CA VAL A 23 -5.27 6.05 -1.96
C VAL A 23 -4.57 4.71 -2.12
N LEU A 24 -4.10 4.13 -1.02
CA LEU A 24 -3.54 2.78 -1.01
C LEU A 24 -4.66 1.78 -0.70
N LEU A 25 -5.03 0.99 -1.70
CA LEU A 25 -6.04 -0.05 -1.59
C LEU A 25 -5.42 -1.39 -1.17
N VAL A 26 -5.95 -2.04 -0.13
CA VAL A 26 -5.35 -3.25 0.47
C VAL A 26 -6.38 -4.27 0.97
N SER A 27 -5.91 -5.47 1.34
CA SER A 27 -6.77 -6.46 1.99
C SER A 27 -7.22 -6.03 3.39
N PRO A 28 -8.48 -6.29 3.80
CA PRO A 28 -8.97 -5.94 5.13
C PRO A 28 -8.07 -6.44 6.26
N MET A 29 -7.49 -7.64 6.10
CA MET A 29 -6.60 -8.27 7.08
C MET A 29 -5.34 -7.45 7.40
N ILE A 30 -4.83 -6.67 6.45
CA ILE A 30 -3.56 -5.94 6.60
C ILE A 30 -3.75 -4.42 6.73
N ARG A 31 -4.98 -3.91 6.56
CA ARG A 31 -5.28 -2.48 6.50
C ARG A 31 -4.75 -1.69 7.68
N MET A 32 -5.12 -2.09 8.90
CA MET A 32 -4.73 -1.36 10.11
C MET A 32 -3.22 -1.41 10.35
N HIS A 33 -2.59 -2.55 10.07
CA HIS A 33 -1.15 -2.74 10.21
C HIS A 33 -0.38 -1.85 9.23
N LEU A 34 -0.76 -1.84 7.94
CA LEU A 34 -0.14 -0.98 6.93
C LEU A 34 -0.36 0.50 7.23
N ALA A 35 -1.57 0.90 7.63
CA ALA A 35 -1.87 2.29 8.00
C ALA A 35 -0.96 2.77 9.15
N ALA A 36 -0.79 1.97 10.21
CA ALA A 36 0.07 2.31 11.33
C ALA A 36 1.55 2.38 10.92
N MET A 37 2.00 1.47 10.07
CA MET A 37 3.39 1.46 9.56
C MET A 37 3.70 2.65 8.65
N LEU A 38 2.72 3.07 7.82
CA LEU A 38 2.90 4.12 6.82
C LEU A 38 2.71 5.54 7.38
N ARG A 39 1.89 5.71 8.41
CA ARG A 39 1.61 7.03 9.01
C ARG A 39 2.85 7.85 9.37
N ARG A 40 3.93 7.19 9.78
CA ARG A 40 5.21 7.86 10.15
C ARG A 40 6.06 8.26 8.95
N LYS A 41 5.72 7.82 7.74
CA LYS A 41 6.50 7.99 6.51
C LYS A 41 5.74 8.77 5.42
N ILE A 42 4.42 8.65 5.40
CA ILE A 42 3.51 9.30 4.45
C ILE A 42 2.29 9.72 5.25
N GLU A 43 2.27 10.99 5.67
CA GLU A 43 1.31 11.49 6.66
C GLU A 43 -0.12 11.62 6.11
N ASP A 44 -0.25 11.84 4.81
CA ASP A 44 -1.48 12.15 4.08
C ASP A 44 -1.92 11.00 3.14
N LEU A 45 -1.45 9.77 3.36
CA LEU A 45 -1.86 8.61 2.57
C LEU A 45 -3.01 7.87 3.24
N TYR A 46 -4.19 7.92 2.61
CA TYR A 46 -5.31 7.07 3.00
C TYR A 46 -5.03 5.61 2.64
N VAL A 47 -5.11 4.74 3.64
CA VAL A 47 -5.06 3.29 3.47
C VAL A 47 -6.47 2.74 3.67
N ILE A 48 -7.05 2.22 2.59
CA ILE A 48 -8.45 1.78 2.51
C ILE A 48 -8.45 0.30 2.15
N SER A 49 -9.33 -0.49 2.74
CA SER A 49 -9.53 -1.87 2.33
C SER A 49 -10.61 -2.01 1.26
N PHE A 50 -10.55 -3.06 0.44
CA PHE A 50 -11.61 -3.35 -0.54
C PHE A 50 -12.99 -3.49 0.11
N ALA A 51 -13.06 -3.89 1.39
CA ALA A 51 -14.31 -4.03 2.13
C ALA A 51 -14.90 -2.69 2.63
N GLU A 52 -14.16 -1.59 2.51
CA GLU A 52 -14.62 -0.23 2.83
C GLU A 52 -15.20 0.50 1.61
N LEU A 53 -15.18 -0.13 0.43
CA LEU A 53 -15.68 0.43 -0.82
C LEU A 53 -17.03 -0.17 -1.17
N ASP A 54 -17.90 0.65 -1.77
CA ASP A 54 -19.10 0.14 -2.43
C ASP A 54 -18.70 -0.57 -3.73
N ASP A 55 -19.39 -1.67 -4.06
CA ASP A 55 -19.07 -2.53 -5.20
C ASP A 55 -19.12 -1.80 -6.56
N ASP A 56 -19.87 -0.69 -6.64
CA ASP A 56 -20.11 0.08 -7.86
C ASP A 56 -19.17 1.29 -8.03
N ILE A 57 -18.17 1.46 -7.14
CA ILE A 57 -17.23 2.59 -7.26
C ILE A 57 -16.25 2.33 -8.42
N PRO A 58 -16.18 3.22 -9.43
CA PRO A 58 -15.17 3.10 -10.47
C PRO A 58 -13.78 3.35 -9.87
N LEU A 59 -12.89 2.37 -10.05
CA LEU A 59 -11.51 2.43 -9.58
C LEU A 59 -10.54 2.47 -10.75
N GLU A 60 -9.60 3.42 -10.71
CA GLU A 60 -8.45 3.44 -11.60
C GLU A 60 -7.21 2.99 -10.84
N VAL A 61 -6.63 1.87 -11.27
CA VAL A 61 -5.38 1.37 -10.70
C VAL A 61 -4.21 2.08 -11.36
N VAL A 62 -3.61 3.01 -10.65
CA VAL A 62 -2.51 3.86 -11.15
C VAL A 62 -1.11 3.29 -10.84
N GLY A 63 -1.05 2.22 -10.05
CA GLY A 63 0.20 1.55 -9.70
C GLY A 63 -0.03 0.31 -8.83
N ILE A 64 0.93 -0.62 -8.84
CA ILE A 64 0.92 -1.84 -8.03
C ILE A 64 2.29 -1.98 -7.36
N ILE A 65 2.30 -2.23 -6.05
CA ILE A 65 3.53 -2.48 -5.30
C ILE A 65 3.75 -3.98 -5.15
N HIS A 66 4.81 -4.50 -5.75
CA HIS A 66 5.23 -5.90 -5.57
C HIS A 66 6.26 -5.99 -4.45
N SER A 67 5.90 -6.68 -3.36
CA SER A 67 6.84 -7.04 -2.30
C SER A 67 7.40 -8.43 -2.57
N HIS A 68 8.65 -8.53 -2.99
CA HIS A 68 9.37 -9.80 -2.96
C HIS A 68 9.81 -10.06 -1.52
N ALA A 69 9.11 -10.96 -0.83
CA ALA A 69 9.68 -11.56 0.37
C ALA A 69 10.83 -12.46 -0.08
N ASN A 70 12.07 -12.11 0.27
CA ASN A 70 13.15 -13.07 0.27
C ASN A 70 12.84 -14.07 1.39
N VAL A 71 12.06 -15.09 1.08
CA VAL A 71 11.84 -16.20 1.98
C VAL A 71 13.13 -17.02 1.96
N THR A 72 14.02 -16.75 2.91
CA THR A 72 15.16 -17.63 3.17
C THR A 72 14.61 -18.92 3.79
N GLU A 73 15.04 -20.07 3.25
CA GLU A 73 14.61 -21.42 3.67
C GLU A 73 14.76 -21.70 5.18
N GLU A 74 15.54 -20.89 5.91
CA GLU A 74 15.67 -20.96 7.37
C GLU A 74 14.37 -20.66 8.14
N SER A 75 13.42 -19.94 7.54
CA SER A 75 12.19 -19.50 8.24
C SER A 75 11.18 -20.64 8.52
N PHE A 76 11.41 -21.84 7.97
CA PHE A 76 10.54 -23.01 8.14
C PHE A 76 11.12 -24.10 9.05
N ARG A 77 12.25 -23.87 9.71
CA ARG A 77 12.93 -24.88 10.57
C ARG A 77 12.89 -24.57 12.07
N SER A 78 11.87 -23.85 12.56
CA SER A 78 11.63 -23.67 14.00
C SER A 78 10.29 -24.24 14.42
#